data_AF-A0A351AS88-F1
#
_entry.id   AF-A0A351AS88-F1
#
_cell.length_a   1.000
_cell.length_b   1.000
_cell.length_c   1.000
_cell.angle_alpha   90.00
_cell.angle_beta   90.00
_cell.angle_gamma   90.00
#
_symmetry.space_group_name_H-M   'P 1'
#
loop_
_entity.id
_entity.type
_entity.pdbx_description
1 polymer ?
#
loop_
_entity_poly.entity_id
_entity_poly.type
_entity_poly.pdbx_seq_one_letter_code
_entity_poly.pdbx_strand_id
1 'polypeptide(L)'
;MEGIKLQTPVEAGQSKVSISLKDRIFVFGSCFADNIGRKMVDLGFEVCVNPFGTIYNPVSVCNSIARLSSGIPFSVDECVPMGAGVGLICSFSHHTTFARRT
;
A
#
# COMPACT_ATOMS: atom_id res chain seq x y z
N MET A 1 3.95 43.39 -13.58
CA MET A 1 4.84 42.47 -12.85
C MET A 1 4.32 41.07 -13.09
N GLU A 2 5.11 40.20 -13.70
CA GLU A 2 4.77 38.78 -13.82
C GLU A 2 4.75 38.15 -12.42
N GLY A 3 3.66 37.46 -12.08
CA GLY A 3 3.50 36.79 -10.79
C GLY A 3 4.43 35.59 -10.64
N ILE A 4 4.71 35.19 -9.40
CA ILE A 4 5.56 34.02 -9.11
C ILE A 4 4.93 32.76 -9.70
N LYS A 5 5.67 32.07 -10.56
CA LYS A 5 5.27 30.78 -11.14
C LYS A 5 5.61 29.63 -10.19
N LEU A 6 4.61 29.16 -9.42
CA LEU A 6 4.75 28.08 -8.42
C LEU A 6 4.49 26.67 -8.97
N GLN A 7 4.30 26.53 -10.27
CA GLN A 7 4.00 25.26 -10.92
C GLN A 7 4.87 25.05 -12.14
N THR A 8 5.41 23.83 -12.27
CA THR A 8 6.08 23.36 -13.47
C THR A 8 5.12 22.43 -14.20
N PRO A 9 4.57 22.83 -15.37
CA PRO A 9 3.78 21.93 -16.19
C PRO A 9 4.66 20.76 -16.63
N VAL A 10 4.16 19.54 -16.48
CA VAL A 10 4.83 18.33 -16.95
C VAL A 10 3.84 17.59 -17.86
N GLU A 11 4.27 17.25 -19.07
CA GLU A 11 3.52 16.36 -19.95
C GLU A 11 3.90 14.91 -19.62
N ALA A 12 3.02 14.21 -18.90
CA ALA A 12 3.27 12.82 -18.49
C ALA A 12 3.05 11.81 -19.63
N GLY A 13 2.45 12.23 -20.75
CA GLY A 13 2.03 11.35 -21.84
C GLY A 13 1.00 10.30 -21.39
N GLN A 14 0.70 9.35 -22.28
CA GLN A 14 -0.13 8.19 -21.95
C GLN A 14 0.74 6.98 -21.64
N SER A 15 0.44 6.28 -20.54
CA SER A 15 1.10 5.02 -20.20
C SER A 15 0.87 3.98 -21.31
N LYS A 16 1.91 3.20 -21.64
CA LYS A 16 1.79 2.04 -22.54
C LYS A 16 0.93 0.92 -21.94
N VAL A 17 0.80 0.91 -20.62
CA VAL A 17 -0.03 -0.03 -19.87
C VAL A 17 -1.31 0.68 -19.46
N SER A 18 -2.44 0.21 -19.99
CA SER A 18 -3.77 0.61 -19.56
C SER A 18 -4.27 -0.27 -18.42
N ILE A 19 -5.14 0.30 -17.60
CA ILE A 19 -5.90 -0.42 -16.57
C ILE A 19 -7.39 -0.15 -16.78
N SER A 20 -8.23 -1.08 -16.37
CA SER A 20 -9.68 -1.06 -16.50
C SER A 20 -10.33 -1.58 -15.21
N LEU A 21 -11.65 -1.43 -15.10
CA LEU A 21 -12.41 -1.94 -13.96
C LEU A 21 -12.41 -3.48 -13.85
N LYS A 22 -11.93 -4.19 -14.87
CA LYS A 22 -11.81 -5.67 -14.86
C LYS A 22 -10.47 -6.15 -14.32
N ASP A 23 -9.49 -5.25 -14.18
CA ASP A 23 -8.16 -5.61 -13.74
C ASP A 23 -8.11 -5.71 -12.22
N ARG A 24 -7.42 -6.74 -11.73
CA ARG A 24 -7.07 -6.88 -10.30
C ARG A 24 -5.76 -6.16 -10.06
N ILE A 25 -5.81 -5.11 -9.26
CA ILE A 25 -4.69 -4.19 -9.09
C ILE A 25 -4.13 -4.35 -7.69
N PHE A 26 -2.81 -4.42 -7.60
CA PHE A 26 -2.08 -4.37 -6.35
C PHE A 26 -1.34 -3.04 -6.27
N VAL A 27 -1.69 -2.22 -5.27
CA VAL A 27 -1.02 -0.93 -5.03
C VAL A 27 -0.28 -1.06 -3.71
N PHE A 28 1.02 -0.78 -3.69
CA PHE A 28 1.81 -0.84 -2.46
C PHE A 28 2.91 0.22 -2.48
N GLY A 29 3.33 0.68 -1.30
CA GLY A 29 4.36 1.70 -1.15
C GLY A 29 4.10 2.66 0.00
N SER A 30 4.47 3.92 -0.20
CA SER A 30 4.35 4.97 0.82
C SER A 30 2.88 5.37 1.05
N CYS A 31 2.63 6.39 1.88
CA CYS A 31 1.30 6.93 2.10
C CYS A 31 0.63 7.43 0.82
N PHE A 32 1.41 7.72 -0.23
CA PHE A 32 0.87 8.01 -1.56
C PHE A 32 0.11 6.81 -2.12
N ALA A 33 0.63 5.60 -1.94
CA ALA A 33 0.00 4.35 -2.39
C ALA A 33 -1.35 4.13 -1.69
N ASP A 34 -1.43 4.42 -0.38
CA ASP A 34 -2.69 4.35 0.38
C ASP A 34 -3.74 5.31 -0.20
N ASN A 35 -3.35 6.57 -0.43
CA ASN A 35 -4.25 7.61 -0.91
C ASN A 35 -4.74 7.34 -2.35
N ILE A 36 -3.82 6.97 -3.26
CA ILE A 36 -4.19 6.66 -4.64
C ILE A 36 -4.99 5.37 -4.72
N GLY A 37 -4.56 4.31 -4.01
CA GLY A 37 -5.28 3.06 -3.95
C GLY A 37 -6.71 3.26 -3.45
N ARG A 38 -6.92 4.08 -2.41
CA ARG A 38 -8.25 4.41 -1.91
C ARG A 38 -9.12 5.11 -2.96
N LYS A 39 -8.57 6.11 -3.67
CA LYS A 39 -9.30 6.77 -4.77
C LYS A 39 -9.69 5.78 -5.87
N MET A 40 -8.83 4.83 -6.20
CA MET A 40 -9.14 3.79 -7.19
C MET A 40 -10.28 2.88 -6.71
N VAL A 41 -10.28 2.48 -5.43
CA VAL A 41 -11.40 1.73 -4.81
C VAL A 41 -12.70 2.54 -4.88
N ASP A 42 -12.66 3.83 -4.53
CA ASP A 42 -13.85 4.70 -4.57
C ASP A 42 -14.38 4.90 -6.01
N LEU A 43 -13.52 4.73 -7.02
CA LEU A 43 -13.87 4.74 -8.45
C LEU A 43 -14.32 3.36 -8.99
N GLY A 44 -14.40 2.34 -8.13
CA GLY A 44 -14.92 1.01 -8.48
C GLY A 44 -13.90 0.02 -9.04
N PHE A 45 -12.60 0.31 -8.97
CA PHE A 45 -11.56 -0.66 -9.33
C PHE A 45 -11.42 -1.76 -8.26
N GLU A 46 -11.07 -2.97 -8.68
CA GLU A 46 -10.70 -4.05 -7.76
C GLU A 46 -9.23 -3.89 -7.34
N VAL A 47 -9.00 -3.31 -6.16
CA VAL A 47 -7.65 -2.96 -5.69
C VAL A 47 -7.35 -3.56 -4.32
N CYS A 48 -6.22 -4.26 -4.22
CA CYS A 48 -5.59 -4.59 -2.94
C CYS A 48 -4.67 -3.43 -2.55
N VAL A 49 -5.11 -2.63 -1.57
CA VAL A 49 -4.43 -1.41 -1.15
C VAL A 49 -3.45 -1.69 -0.01
N ASN A 50 -2.18 -1.55 -0.35
CA ASN A 50 -1.01 -1.48 0.51
C ASN A 50 -0.96 -2.47 1.68
N PRO A 51 -1.06 -3.79 1.42
CA PRO A 51 -1.33 -4.74 2.49
C PRO A 51 -0.18 -4.92 3.49
N PHE A 52 1.05 -4.54 3.13
CA PHE A 52 2.23 -4.59 4.01
C PHE A 52 2.40 -3.33 4.87
N GLY A 53 1.52 -2.32 4.74
CA GLY A 53 1.70 -1.05 5.41
C GLY A 53 2.36 0.01 4.54
N THR A 54 2.33 1.25 5.02
CA THR A 54 3.12 2.35 4.45
C THR A 54 4.62 2.02 4.53
N ILE A 55 5.20 1.60 3.42
CA ILE A 55 6.62 1.25 3.28
C ILE A 55 7.25 2.05 2.14
N TYR A 56 8.42 2.64 2.35
CA TYR A 56 9.08 3.44 1.31
C TYR A 56 10.57 3.14 1.14
N ASN A 57 11.21 2.54 2.14
CA ASN A 57 12.62 2.18 1.99
C ASN A 57 12.75 0.95 1.07
N PRO A 58 13.75 0.91 0.18
CA PRO A 58 13.87 -0.15 -0.82
C PRO A 58 13.98 -1.56 -0.22
N VAL A 59 14.68 -1.72 0.90
CA VAL A 59 14.90 -3.04 1.52
C VAL A 59 13.58 -3.63 2.04
N SER A 60 12.76 -2.86 2.75
CA SER A 60 11.45 -3.32 3.20
C SER A 60 10.51 -3.64 2.04
N VAL A 61 10.58 -2.87 0.95
CA VAL A 61 9.84 -3.16 -0.30
C VAL A 61 10.27 -4.52 -0.86
N CYS A 62 11.58 -4.75 -1.03
CA CYS A 62 12.10 -6.03 -1.50
C CYS A 62 11.67 -7.20 -0.61
N ASN A 63 11.75 -7.04 0.71
CA ASN A 63 11.35 -8.08 1.67
C ASN A 63 9.86 -8.41 1.57
N SER A 64 9.00 -7.41 1.37
CA SER A 64 7.56 -7.60 1.23
C SER A 64 7.22 -8.36 -0.07
N ILE A 65 7.88 -8.01 -1.17
CA ILE A 65 7.75 -8.73 -2.45
C ILE A 65 8.26 -10.17 -2.31
N ALA A 66 9.40 -10.38 -1.65
CA ALA A 66 9.93 -11.72 -1.39
C ALA A 66 8.98 -12.55 -0.53
N ARG A 67 8.37 -11.95 0.50
CA ARG A 67 7.36 -12.60 1.36
C ARG A 67 6.15 -13.05 0.55
N LEU A 68 5.65 -12.22 -0.37
CA LEU A 68 4.57 -12.61 -1.30
C LEU A 68 5.00 -13.74 -2.24
N SER A 69 6.16 -13.61 -2.88
CA SER A 69 6.69 -14.57 -3.85
C SER A 69 6.95 -15.94 -3.22
N SER A 70 7.27 -15.99 -1.92
CA SER A 70 7.49 -17.25 -1.20
C SER A 70 6.26 -18.17 -1.17
N GLY A 71 5.04 -17.62 -1.28
CA GLY A 71 3.80 -18.37 -1.16
C GLY A 71 3.56 -19.01 0.21
N ILE A 72 4.43 -18.77 1.19
CA ILE A 72 4.31 -19.30 2.55
C ILE A 72 3.16 -18.56 3.24
N PRO A 73 2.19 -19.21 3.88
CA PRO A 73 1.14 -18.50 4.61
C PRO A 73 1.64 -17.77 5.86
N PHE A 74 0.90 -16.71 6.22
CA PHE A 74 0.63 -16.22 7.59
C PHE A 74 0.50 -17.32 8.65
N SER A 75 1.36 -17.42 9.68
CA SER A 75 1.10 -18.23 10.88
C SER A 75 0.93 -17.37 12.15
N VAL A 76 0.33 -17.97 13.19
CA VAL A 76 -0.02 -17.27 14.45
C VAL A 76 1.23 -16.80 15.22
N ASP A 77 2.36 -17.48 15.07
CA ASP A 77 3.64 -17.08 15.65
C ASP A 77 4.22 -15.78 15.05
N GLU A 78 3.73 -15.36 13.87
CA GLU A 78 4.06 -14.06 13.27
C GLU A 78 3.13 -12.92 13.76
N CYS A 79 2.18 -13.22 14.66
CA CYS A 79 1.30 -12.25 15.29
C CYS A 79 1.85 -11.80 16.65
N VAL A 80 1.81 -10.49 16.90
CA VAL A 80 2.32 -9.88 18.13
C VAL A 80 1.30 -8.93 18.75
N PRO A 81 1.25 -8.78 20.09
CA PRO A 81 0.47 -7.73 20.73
C PRO A 81 0.94 -6.35 20.26
N MET A 82 -0.01 -5.54 19.83
CA MET A 82 0.24 -4.14 19.48
C MET A 82 0.56 -3.36 20.75
N GLY A 83 1.60 -2.51 20.68
CA GLY A 83 2.07 -1.73 21.82
C GLY A 83 1.05 -0.71 22.37
N ALA A 84 1.47 0.05 23.38
CA ALA A 84 0.65 1.09 24.01
C ALA A 84 -0.66 0.61 24.66
N GLY A 85 -0.78 -0.68 24.98
CA GLY A 85 -1.92 -1.22 25.72
C GLY A 85 -3.25 -1.21 24.97
N VAL A 86 -3.22 -1.12 23.64
CA VAL A 86 -4.45 -1.00 22.82
C VAL A 86 -5.29 -2.27 22.74
N GLY A 87 -4.77 -3.41 23.23
CA GLY A 87 -5.46 -4.70 23.24
C GLY A 87 -5.73 -5.27 21.84
N LEU A 88 -4.92 -4.89 20.85
CA LEU A 88 -4.97 -5.42 19.49
C LEU A 88 -3.78 -6.34 19.25
N ILE A 89 -3.96 -7.29 18.34
CA ILE A 89 -2.92 -8.12 17.76
C ILE A 89 -2.63 -7.60 16.35
N CYS A 90 -1.35 -7.50 16.01
CA CYS A 90 -0.88 -7.12 14.68
C CYS A 90 0.23 -8.07 14.21
N SER A 91 0.81 -7.78 13.05
CA SER A 91 2.00 -8.44 12.51
C SER A 91 2.90 -7.37 11.90
N PHE A 92 4.22 -7.52 12.02
CA PHE A 92 5.18 -6.58 11.43
C PHE A 92 5.17 -6.56 9.90
N SER A 93 4.50 -7.54 9.28
CA SER A 93 4.40 -7.68 7.83
C SER A 93 3.06 -7.17 7.27
N HIS A 94 2.21 -6.55 8.09
CA HIS A 94 0.87 -6.15 7.68
C HIS A 94 0.58 -4.69 8.00
N HIS A 95 -0.19 -4.04 7.12
CA HIS A 95 -0.74 -2.71 7.38
C HIS A 95 -1.49 -2.71 8.71
N THR A 96 -1.33 -1.66 9.51
CA THR A 96 -1.92 -1.56 10.86
C THR A 96 -3.45 -1.64 10.86
N THR A 97 -4.09 -1.37 9.71
CA THR A 97 -5.53 -1.55 9.47
C THR A 97 -5.98 -3.00 9.54
N PHE A 98 -5.07 -3.97 9.52
CA PHE A 98 -5.37 -5.39 9.76
C PHE A 98 -5.30 -5.79 11.24
N ALA A 99 -4.89 -4.90 12.15
CA ALA A 99 -4.84 -5.23 13.58
C ALA A 99 -6.24 -5.51 14.14
N ARG A 100 -6.40 -6.58 14.94
CA ARG A 100 -7.70 -7.05 15.48
C ARG A 100 -7.56 -7.52 16.93
N ARG A 101 -8.68 -7.56 17.65
CA ARG A 101 -8.76 -8.27 18.94
C ARG A 101 -8.79 -9.77 18.68
N THR A 102 -8.32 -10.56 19.65
CA THR A 102 -8.52 -12.02 19.70
C THR A 102 -9.97 -12.38 19.98
#